data_AF-A0A958CRL4-F1
#
_entry.id   AF-A0A958CRL4-F1
#
_cell.length_a   1.000
_cell.length_b   1.000
_cell.length_c   1.000
_cell.angle_alpha   90.00
_cell.angle_beta   90.00
_cell.angle_gamma   90.00
#
_symmetry.space_group_name_H-M   'P 1'
#
loop_
_entity.id
_entity.type
_entity.pdbx_description
1 polymer ?
#
loop_
_entity_poly.entity_id
_entity_poly.type
_entity_poly.pdbx_seq_one_letter_code
_entity_poly.pdbx_strand_id
1 'polypeptide(L)'
;GPGCFGFIFEEKQKRPFLVEKAEMLGVPLGPIRRELVQGNTVTLADGRLIQPEEVLGPAAAGAKLAVIGDAGRIDNLVEQVAGAGALVIESTYLEEDAAMARKFGHLTAARAAQLARDAGVRSLILNHVSRRYSRRQILAEARAVFEPVFVANDFDRFRVVKNMPAELIEQGGPWRRDSGGKRQDHDE
;
A
#
# COMPACT_ATOMS: atom_id res chain seq x y z
N GLY A 1 -10.51 8.85 15.56
CA GLY A 1 -11.34 8.66 16.77
C GLY A 1 -12.33 7.54 16.55
N PRO A 2 -13.33 7.34 17.42
CA PRO A 2 -14.46 6.48 17.08
C PRO A 2 -15.10 6.99 15.78
N GLY A 3 -15.38 6.09 14.84
CA GLY A 3 -15.97 6.42 13.53
C GLY A 3 -14.98 6.77 12.41
N CYS A 4 -13.66 6.67 12.63
CA CYS A 4 -12.66 6.74 11.57
C CYS A 4 -12.24 5.33 11.13
N PHE A 5 -12.24 5.06 9.83
CA PHE A 5 -11.89 3.76 9.27
C PHE A 5 -10.70 3.86 8.32
N GLY A 6 -9.94 2.76 8.26
CA GLY A 6 -8.99 2.50 7.19
C GLY A 6 -9.44 1.29 6.38
N PHE A 7 -9.00 1.21 5.14
CA PHE A 7 -9.32 0.14 4.21
C PHE A 7 -8.05 -0.54 3.73
N ILE A 8 -8.06 -1.86 3.68
CA ILE A 8 -7.02 -2.67 3.06
C ILE A 8 -7.59 -3.26 1.77
N PHE A 9 -6.92 -2.99 0.66
CA PHE A 9 -7.19 -3.62 -0.62
C PHE A 9 -6.09 -4.64 -0.88
N GLU A 10 -6.45 -5.91 -0.84
CA GLU A 10 -5.50 -7.01 -0.99
C GLU A 10 -5.98 -7.99 -2.05
N GLU A 11 -5.11 -8.27 -3.02
CA GLU A 11 -5.34 -9.33 -3.98
C GLU A 11 -5.21 -10.69 -3.30
N LYS A 12 -6.11 -11.62 -3.66
CA LYS A 12 -6.05 -13.01 -3.17
C LYS A 12 -4.68 -13.62 -3.47
N GLN A 13 -4.15 -14.33 -2.48
CA GLN A 13 -2.95 -15.13 -2.64
C GLN A 13 -3.12 -16.14 -3.77
N LYS A 14 -2.09 -16.30 -4.61
CA LYS A 14 -2.09 -17.27 -5.72
C LYS A 14 -0.85 -18.13 -5.65
N ARG A 15 -1.00 -19.40 -5.99
CA ARG A 15 0.13 -20.31 -6.21
C ARG A 15 0.44 -20.36 -7.71
N PRO A 16 1.67 -20.09 -8.14
CA PRO A 16 2.03 -20.18 -9.56
C PRO A 16 2.00 -21.64 -10.00
N PHE A 17 1.48 -21.90 -11.21
CA PHE A 17 1.54 -23.22 -11.82
C PHE A 17 2.92 -23.48 -12.41
N LEU A 18 3.56 -24.56 -11.99
CA LEU A 18 4.90 -24.97 -12.40
C LEU A 18 4.79 -25.85 -13.64
N VAL A 19 4.80 -25.21 -14.81
CA VAL A 19 4.61 -25.87 -16.12
C VAL A 19 5.61 -27.01 -16.31
N GLU A 20 6.89 -26.77 -16.04
CA GLU A 20 7.95 -27.78 -16.19
C GLU A 20 7.71 -29.02 -15.32
N LYS A 21 7.29 -28.84 -14.05
CA LYS A 21 6.95 -29.97 -13.18
C LYS A 21 5.73 -30.74 -13.68
N ALA A 22 4.71 -30.02 -14.13
CA ALA A 22 3.51 -30.63 -14.68
C ALA A 22 3.82 -31.46 -15.93
N GLU A 23 4.71 -30.97 -16.81
CA GLU A 23 5.17 -31.69 -17.99
C GLU A 23 6.00 -32.92 -17.64
N MET A 24 6.93 -32.81 -16.68
CA MET A 24 7.70 -33.95 -16.16
C MET A 24 6.81 -35.04 -15.57
N LEU A 25 5.68 -34.67 -14.95
CA LEU A 25 4.71 -35.60 -14.39
C LEU A 25 3.74 -36.15 -15.45
N GLY A 26 3.74 -35.62 -16.67
CA GLY A 26 2.85 -36.02 -17.75
C GLY A 26 1.43 -35.44 -17.64
N VAL A 27 1.25 -34.33 -16.94
CA VAL A 27 -0.03 -33.63 -16.81
C VAL A 27 -0.37 -32.91 -18.12
N PRO A 28 -1.44 -33.31 -18.83
CA PRO A 28 -1.77 -32.73 -20.13
C PRO A 28 -2.23 -31.27 -20.01
N LEU A 29 -2.19 -30.55 -21.13
CA LEU A 29 -2.81 -29.22 -21.23
C LEU A 29 -4.34 -29.35 -21.16
N GLY A 30 -5.02 -28.37 -20.57
CA GLY A 30 -6.48 -28.30 -20.54
C GLY A 30 -7.10 -28.24 -19.13
N PRO A 31 -8.38 -28.64 -18.98
CA PRO A 31 -9.15 -28.47 -17.75
C PRO A 31 -8.51 -29.09 -16.50
N ILE A 32 -7.78 -30.20 -16.66
CA ILE A 32 -7.12 -30.89 -15.54
C ILE A 32 -6.11 -29.99 -14.80
N ARG A 33 -5.43 -29.08 -15.51
CA ARG A 33 -4.52 -28.11 -14.87
C ARG A 33 -5.29 -27.06 -14.05
N ARG A 34 -6.50 -26.71 -14.47
CA ARG A 34 -7.37 -25.78 -13.72
C ARG A 34 -7.82 -26.39 -12.41
N GLU A 35 -8.16 -27.68 -12.40
CA GLU A 35 -8.51 -28.40 -11.17
C GLU A 35 -7.36 -28.40 -10.16
N LEU A 36 -6.13 -28.67 -10.63
CA LEU A 36 -4.93 -28.57 -9.79
C LEU A 36 -4.74 -27.16 -9.23
N VAL A 37 -4.89 -26.11 -10.05
CA VAL A 37 -4.82 -24.70 -9.60
C VAL A 37 -5.91 -24.37 -8.58
N GLN A 38 -7.07 -25.03 -8.65
CA GLN A 38 -8.17 -24.87 -7.69
C GLN A 38 -7.97 -25.67 -6.40
N GLY A 39 -6.89 -26.47 -6.30
CA GLY A 39 -6.58 -27.26 -5.12
C GLY A 39 -7.16 -28.67 -5.13
N ASN A 40 -7.65 -29.15 -6.28
CA ASN A 40 -8.19 -30.50 -6.41
C ASN A 40 -7.09 -31.47 -6.89
N THR A 41 -6.98 -32.62 -6.24
CA THR A 41 -6.20 -33.76 -6.75
C THR A 41 -6.85 -34.33 -8.00
N VAL A 42 -6.05 -34.64 -9.01
CA VAL A 42 -6.53 -35.18 -10.29
C VAL A 42 -5.94 -36.56 -10.57
N THR A 43 -6.66 -37.38 -11.32
CA THR A 43 -6.18 -38.69 -11.78
C THR A 43 -5.81 -38.61 -13.25
N LEU A 44 -4.59 -39.04 -13.60
CA LEU A 44 -4.14 -39.14 -14.98
C LEU A 44 -4.69 -40.40 -15.67
N ALA A 45 -4.60 -40.44 -17.00
CA ALA A 45 -5.07 -41.58 -17.80
C ALA A 45 -4.33 -42.91 -17.46
N ASP A 46 -3.12 -42.82 -16.94
CA ASP A 46 -2.33 -43.97 -16.47
C ASP A 46 -2.64 -44.40 -15.02
N GLY A 47 -3.64 -43.76 -14.39
CA GLY A 47 -4.09 -44.06 -13.03
C GLY A 47 -3.30 -43.35 -11.93
N ARG A 48 -2.23 -42.60 -12.25
CA ARG A 48 -1.49 -41.83 -11.24
C ARG A 48 -2.33 -40.67 -10.70
N LEU A 49 -2.27 -40.44 -9.39
CA LEU A 49 -2.83 -39.26 -8.73
C LEU A 49 -1.79 -38.15 -8.69
N ILE A 50 -2.18 -36.94 -9.07
CA ILE A 50 -1.34 -35.75 -9.00
C ILE A 50 -1.97 -34.77 -8.03
N GLN A 51 -1.22 -34.39 -7.00
CA GLN A 51 -1.61 -33.38 -6.03
C GLN A 51 -1.26 -31.98 -6.52
N PRO A 52 -2.03 -30.95 -6.14
CA PRO A 52 -1.70 -29.55 -6.42
C PRO A 52 -0.27 -29.19 -6.00
N GLU A 53 0.22 -29.70 -4.87
CA GLU A 53 1.54 -29.41 -4.29
C GLU A 53 2.70 -29.82 -5.19
N GLU A 54 2.49 -30.81 -6.06
CA GLU A 54 3.51 -31.31 -6.96
C GLU A 54 3.74 -30.37 -8.16
N VAL A 55 2.71 -29.61 -8.53
CA VAL A 55 2.71 -28.73 -9.72
C VAL A 55 2.46 -27.26 -9.39
N LEU A 56 2.22 -26.91 -8.12
CA LEU A 56 2.04 -25.53 -7.68
C LEU A 56 3.22 -25.07 -6.83
N GLY A 57 3.74 -23.89 -7.15
CA GLY A 57 4.78 -23.24 -6.37
C GLY A 57 4.29 -22.70 -5.02
N PRO A 58 5.19 -22.06 -4.26
CA PRO A 58 4.84 -21.43 -3.00
C PRO A 58 3.79 -20.35 -3.23
N ALA A 59 2.91 -20.18 -2.24
CA ALA A 59 1.84 -19.22 -2.32
C ALA A 59 2.41 -17.79 -2.29
N ALA A 60 2.17 -17.05 -3.36
CA ALA A 60 2.65 -15.68 -3.52
C ALA A 60 1.56 -14.69 -3.11
N ALA A 61 1.92 -13.78 -2.20
CA ALA A 61 1.06 -12.64 -1.85
C ALA A 61 0.80 -11.78 -3.09
N GLY A 62 -0.43 -11.28 -3.19
CA GLY A 62 -0.82 -10.34 -4.23
C GLY A 62 -0.41 -8.90 -3.90
N ALA A 63 -0.87 -7.94 -4.70
CA ALA A 63 -0.72 -6.54 -4.34
C ALA A 63 -1.54 -6.20 -3.08
N LYS A 64 -0.95 -5.39 -2.18
CA LYS A 64 -1.60 -4.88 -0.97
C LYS A 64 -1.48 -3.35 -0.92
N LEU A 65 -2.60 -2.66 -0.80
CA LEU A 65 -2.71 -1.21 -0.63
C LEU A 65 -3.46 -0.92 0.67
N ALA A 66 -2.84 -0.13 1.56
CA ALA A 66 -3.48 0.37 2.76
C ALA A 66 -3.88 1.84 2.55
N VAL A 67 -5.15 2.16 2.78
CA VAL A 67 -5.67 3.54 2.75
C VAL A 67 -6.26 3.83 4.12
N ILE A 68 -5.56 4.62 4.92
CA ILE A 68 -5.98 5.03 6.25
C ILE A 68 -6.52 6.46 6.15
N GLY A 69 -7.74 6.68 6.65
CA GLY A 69 -8.29 8.02 6.81
C GLY A 69 -7.62 8.78 7.95
N ASP A 70 -8.33 9.75 8.52
CA ASP A 70 -7.80 10.55 9.63
C ASP A 70 -7.48 9.67 10.84
N ALA A 71 -6.30 9.91 11.42
CA ALA A 71 -5.72 9.13 12.50
C ALA A 71 -5.01 10.04 13.52
N GLY A 72 -5.23 9.79 14.82
CA GLY A 72 -4.54 10.50 15.90
C GLY A 72 -3.43 9.68 16.57
N ARG A 73 -3.30 8.40 16.19
CA ARG A 73 -2.34 7.44 16.75
C ARG A 73 -2.03 6.37 15.72
N ILE A 74 -0.89 5.69 15.87
CA ILE A 74 -0.38 4.72 14.89
C ILE A 74 -0.18 3.31 15.44
N ASP A 75 -0.23 3.14 16.76
CA ASP A 75 0.11 1.89 17.45
C ASP A 75 -0.83 0.72 17.11
N ASN A 76 -2.09 1.00 16.75
CA ASN A 76 -3.05 0.00 16.31
C ASN A 76 -3.05 -0.22 14.79
N LEU A 77 -2.15 0.44 14.04
CA LEU A 77 -2.11 0.36 12.59
C LEU A 77 -0.96 -0.49 12.06
N VAL A 78 0.11 -0.71 12.86
CA VAL A 78 1.34 -1.39 12.41
C VAL A 78 1.04 -2.76 11.80
N GLU A 79 0.32 -3.63 12.53
CA GLU A 79 -0.03 -4.97 12.05
C GLU A 79 -0.98 -4.93 10.84
N GLN A 80 -1.90 -3.97 10.80
CA GLN A 80 -2.91 -3.87 9.76
C GLN A 80 -2.28 -3.52 8.41
N VAL A 81 -1.34 -2.57 8.41
CA VAL A 81 -0.68 -2.08 7.20
C VAL A 81 0.63 -2.82 6.89
N ALA A 82 0.98 -3.83 7.69
CA ALA A 82 2.22 -4.58 7.57
C ALA A 82 2.45 -5.10 6.14
N GLY A 83 3.64 -4.83 5.60
CA GLY A 83 4.11 -5.29 4.29
C GLY A 83 3.34 -4.72 3.09
N ALA A 84 2.49 -3.70 3.26
CA ALA A 84 1.75 -3.11 2.15
C ALA A 84 2.69 -2.54 1.07
N GLY A 85 2.31 -2.69 -0.20
CA GLY A 85 3.03 -2.08 -1.32
C GLY A 85 2.94 -0.55 -1.29
N ALA A 86 1.82 -0.01 -0.81
CA ALA A 86 1.68 1.40 -0.49
C ALA A 86 0.80 1.60 0.75
N LEU A 87 1.18 2.60 1.55
CA LEU A 87 0.37 3.18 2.62
C LEU A 87 0.00 4.61 2.23
N VAL A 88 -1.31 4.87 2.08
CA VAL A 88 -1.88 6.22 1.98
C VAL A 88 -2.40 6.60 3.34
N ILE A 89 -1.91 7.71 3.91
CA ILE A 89 -2.33 8.18 5.24
C ILE A 89 -2.15 9.69 5.37
N GLU A 90 -2.91 10.29 6.28
CA GLU A 90 -2.83 11.71 6.58
C GLU A 90 -1.46 12.15 7.12
N SER A 91 -1.15 13.42 6.91
CA SER A 91 -0.02 14.12 7.56
C SER A 91 -0.40 15.58 7.73
N THR A 92 -1.47 15.81 8.50
CA THR A 92 -2.05 17.14 8.64
C THR A 92 -1.03 18.14 9.21
N TYR A 93 -0.18 17.72 10.14
CA TYR A 93 0.79 18.60 10.81
C TYR A 93 2.26 18.21 10.54
N LEU A 94 3.18 19.08 10.94
CA LEU A 94 4.59 18.75 11.13
C LEU A 94 4.91 18.58 12.62
N GLU A 95 6.08 18.05 12.94
CA GLU A 95 6.50 17.76 14.31
C GLU A 95 6.62 19.04 15.16
N GLU A 96 6.96 20.19 14.55
CA GLU A 96 6.92 21.50 15.22
C GLU A 96 5.54 21.81 15.85
N ASP A 97 4.48 21.26 15.26
CA ASP A 97 3.10 21.45 15.65
C ASP A 97 2.46 20.16 16.22
N ALA A 98 3.27 19.23 16.74
CA ALA A 98 2.81 17.95 17.27
C ALA A 98 1.75 18.08 18.38
N ALA A 99 1.77 19.19 19.14
CA ALA A 99 0.74 19.47 20.14
C ALA A 99 -0.64 19.72 19.50
N MET A 100 -0.70 20.41 18.36
CA MET A 100 -1.94 20.60 17.60
C MET A 100 -2.43 19.29 16.99
N ALA A 101 -1.53 18.50 16.41
CA ALA A 101 -1.85 17.15 15.92
C ALA A 101 -2.54 16.31 17.01
N ARG A 102 -1.95 16.24 18.22
CA ARG A 102 -2.57 15.52 19.35
C ARG A 102 -3.91 16.11 19.77
N LYS A 103 -4.01 17.44 19.86
CA LYS A 103 -5.23 18.14 20.28
C LYS A 103 -6.40 17.87 19.34
N PHE A 104 -6.15 17.85 18.04
CA PHE A 104 -7.17 17.67 17.00
C PHE A 104 -7.30 16.23 16.48
N GLY A 105 -6.50 15.31 17.00
CA GLY A 105 -6.58 13.89 16.64
C GLY A 105 -6.04 13.56 15.26
N HIS A 106 -4.98 14.25 14.83
CA HIS A 106 -4.29 14.11 13.55
C HIS A 106 -2.84 13.65 13.72
N LEU A 107 -2.18 13.30 12.60
CA LEU A 107 -0.77 12.91 12.58
C LEU A 107 0.16 14.05 12.13
N THR A 108 1.42 13.89 12.51
CA THR A 108 2.54 14.60 11.88
C THR A 108 3.10 13.78 10.72
N ALA A 109 3.79 14.41 9.77
CA ALA A 109 4.46 13.71 8.68
C ALA A 109 5.51 12.71 9.22
N ALA A 110 6.23 13.08 10.28
CA ALA A 110 7.13 12.17 10.99
C ALA A 110 6.42 10.93 11.56
N ARG A 111 5.21 11.09 12.13
CA ARG A 111 4.43 9.96 12.67
C ARG A 111 3.91 9.02 11.59
N ALA A 112 3.44 9.56 10.48
CA ALA A 112 3.05 8.74 9.32
C ALA A 112 4.25 7.96 8.76
N ALA A 113 5.43 8.60 8.67
CA ALA A 113 6.67 7.96 8.25
C ALA A 113 7.17 6.89 9.23
N GLN A 114 7.00 7.11 10.53
CA GLN A 114 7.32 6.13 11.56
C GLN A 114 6.47 4.86 11.40
N LEU A 115 5.17 5.01 11.17
CA LEU A 115 4.28 3.87 10.90
C LEU A 115 4.71 3.10 9.65
N ALA A 116 5.03 3.81 8.57
CA ALA A 116 5.50 3.19 7.33
C ALA A 116 6.75 2.33 7.54
N ARG A 117 7.74 2.86 8.28
CA ARG A 117 8.96 2.14 8.65
C ARG A 117 8.66 0.90 9.49
N ASP A 118 7.90 1.06 10.57
CA ASP A 118 7.66 -0.02 11.53
C ASP A 118 6.83 -1.16 10.93
N ALA A 119 5.89 -0.81 10.04
CA ALA A 119 5.09 -1.79 9.32
C ALA A 119 5.79 -2.39 8.10
N GLY A 120 7.00 -1.92 7.74
CA GLY A 120 7.74 -2.42 6.58
C GLY A 120 6.98 -2.25 5.26
N VAL A 121 6.26 -1.13 5.08
CA VAL A 121 5.58 -0.84 3.81
C VAL A 121 6.60 -0.48 2.75
N ARG A 122 6.27 -0.66 1.46
CA ARG A 122 7.21 -0.37 0.36
C ARG A 122 7.18 1.08 -0.09
N SER A 123 6.10 1.81 0.18
CA SER A 123 5.97 3.24 -0.17
C SER A 123 4.98 3.94 0.73
N LEU A 124 5.27 5.19 1.08
CA LEU A 124 4.38 6.06 1.83
C LEU A 124 3.87 7.18 0.93
N ILE A 125 2.55 7.37 0.91
CA ILE A 125 1.87 8.42 0.17
C ILE A 125 1.10 9.27 1.18
N LEU A 126 1.61 10.48 1.41
CA LEU A 126 1.05 11.43 2.35
C LEU A 126 -0.09 12.23 1.69
N ASN A 127 -1.25 12.26 2.34
CA ASN A 127 -2.38 13.09 1.94
C ASN A 127 -2.88 13.95 3.13
N HIS A 128 -4.02 14.62 2.94
CA HIS A 128 -4.70 15.41 3.97
C HIS A 128 -3.73 16.35 4.72
N VAL A 129 -3.00 17.16 3.95
CA VAL A 129 -1.94 18.03 4.47
C VAL A 129 -2.50 19.42 4.81
N SER A 130 -2.06 19.98 5.93
CA SER A 130 -2.40 21.37 6.26
C SER A 130 -1.79 22.32 5.23
N ARG A 131 -2.56 23.36 4.90
CA ARG A 131 -2.10 24.43 4.04
C ARG A 131 -0.94 25.23 4.63
N ARG A 132 -0.62 25.10 5.92
CA ARG A 132 0.45 25.86 6.59
C ARG A 132 1.85 25.54 6.06
N TYR A 133 2.08 24.30 5.63
CA TYR A 133 3.42 23.82 5.27
C TYR A 133 3.58 23.69 3.76
N SER A 134 4.78 23.97 3.27
CA SER A 134 5.15 23.67 1.89
C SER A 134 5.35 22.16 1.69
N ARG A 135 5.11 21.67 0.48
CA ARG A 135 5.42 20.29 0.08
C ARG A 135 6.85 19.88 0.43
N ARG A 136 7.81 20.80 0.28
CA ARG A 136 9.22 20.56 0.61
C ARG A 136 9.43 20.28 2.10
N GLN A 137 8.75 21.01 3.00
CA GLN A 137 8.87 20.77 4.44
C GLN A 137 8.30 19.41 4.84
N ILE A 138 7.11 19.06 4.31
CA ILE A 138 6.45 17.77 4.56
C ILE A 138 7.34 16.62 4.08
N LEU A 139 7.88 16.71 2.86
CA LEU A 139 8.80 15.71 2.33
C LEU A 139 10.08 15.61 3.15
N ALA A 140 10.67 16.74 3.55
CA ALA A 140 11.90 16.73 4.33
C ALA A 140 11.72 16.02 5.69
N GLU A 141 10.62 16.29 6.40
CA GLU A 141 10.32 15.65 7.68
C GLU A 141 10.08 14.14 7.52
N ALA A 142 9.24 13.73 6.56
CA ALA A 142 8.93 12.32 6.37
C ALA A 142 10.14 11.51 5.89
N ARG A 143 10.94 12.07 4.96
CA ARG A 143 12.15 11.40 4.41
C ARG A 143 13.27 11.24 5.42
N ALA A 144 13.30 12.05 6.48
CA ALA A 144 14.22 11.83 7.59
C ALA A 144 13.95 10.51 8.33
N VAL A 145 12.76 9.91 8.17
CA VAL A 145 12.32 8.71 8.91
C VAL A 145 12.18 7.49 8.00
N PHE A 146 11.66 7.67 6.78
CA PHE A 146 11.32 6.59 5.85
C PHE A 146 11.47 7.04 4.40
N GLU A 147 11.90 6.13 3.51
CA GLU A 147 11.85 6.30 2.05
C GLU A 147 11.44 4.98 1.37
N PRO A 148 10.73 4.99 0.23
CA PRO A 148 10.29 6.18 -0.54
C PRO A 148 9.00 6.83 -0.04
N VAL A 149 8.95 8.17 -0.12
CA VAL A 149 7.81 9.01 0.30
C VAL A 149 7.34 9.94 -0.82
N PHE A 150 6.02 10.02 -0.98
CA PHE A 150 5.31 10.95 -1.84
C PHE A 150 4.38 11.84 -1.01
N VAL A 151 4.18 13.08 -1.48
CA VAL A 151 3.05 13.92 -1.06
C VAL A 151 2.11 13.99 -2.25
N ALA A 152 0.88 13.50 -2.08
CA ALA A 152 -0.09 13.42 -3.15
C ALA A 152 -0.58 14.80 -3.59
N ASN A 153 -0.73 14.99 -4.90
CA ASN A 153 -1.45 16.11 -5.50
C ASN A 153 -2.83 15.66 -5.95
N ASP A 154 -3.72 16.64 -6.13
CA ASP A 154 -4.96 16.42 -6.87
C ASP A 154 -4.64 15.79 -8.24
N PHE A 155 -5.31 14.68 -8.55
CA PHE A 155 -5.19 13.92 -9.81
C PHE A 155 -3.89 13.14 -10.01
N ASP A 156 -2.99 13.03 -9.02
CA ASP A 156 -1.88 12.08 -9.10
C ASP A 156 -2.44 10.65 -9.27
N ARG A 157 -1.82 9.85 -10.14
CA ARG A 157 -2.13 8.42 -10.31
C ARG A 157 -0.95 7.56 -9.91
N PHE A 158 -1.20 6.65 -8.98
CA PHE A 158 -0.22 5.68 -8.52
C PHE A 158 -0.57 4.27 -8.99
N ARG A 159 0.44 3.52 -9.38
CA ARG A 159 0.36 2.09 -9.65
C ARG A 159 0.96 1.33 -8.47
N VAL A 160 0.19 0.39 -7.94
CA VAL A 160 0.62 -0.54 -6.88
C VAL A 160 0.61 -1.95 -7.46
N VAL A 161 1.78 -2.59 -7.49
CA VAL A 161 1.92 -3.98 -7.94
C VAL A 161 2.62 -4.80 -6.86
N LYS A 162 2.40 -6.12 -6.88
CA LYS A 162 3.00 -7.04 -5.91
C LYS A 162 4.53 -6.87 -5.89
N ASN A 163 5.10 -6.89 -4.68
CA ASN A 163 6.54 -6.88 -4.42
C ASN A 163 7.34 -5.67 -4.92
N MET A 164 6.69 -4.60 -5.40
CA MET A 164 7.36 -3.39 -5.86
C MET A 164 6.92 -2.18 -5.01
N PRO A 165 7.77 -1.15 -4.86
CA PRO A 165 7.33 0.18 -4.42
C PRO A 165 6.22 0.71 -5.35
N ALA A 166 5.37 1.59 -4.82
CA ALA A 166 4.37 2.27 -5.63
C ALA A 166 5.05 3.22 -6.63
N GLU A 167 4.49 3.27 -7.84
CA GLU A 167 4.98 4.07 -8.96
C GLU A 167 4.00 5.23 -9.22
N LEU A 168 4.48 6.47 -9.23
CA LEU A 168 3.70 7.61 -9.74
C LEU A 168 3.72 7.55 -11.27
N ILE A 169 2.59 7.18 -11.87
CA ILE A 169 2.47 6.97 -13.32
C ILE A 169 1.91 8.17 -14.07
N GLU A 170 1.22 9.06 -13.36
CA GLU A 170 0.72 10.33 -13.90
C GLU A 170 0.77 11.35 -12.78
N GLN A 171 1.52 12.42 -12.98
CA GLN A 171 1.52 13.55 -12.06
C GLN A 171 0.32 14.44 -12.39
N GLY A 172 -0.46 14.77 -11.39
CA GLY A 172 -1.55 15.72 -11.50
C GLY A 172 -1.06 17.15 -11.75
N GLY A 173 -1.98 18.10 -11.65
CA GLY A 173 -1.67 19.52 -11.78
C GLY A 173 -0.58 19.97 -10.80
N PRO A 174 0.05 21.14 -11.04
CA PRO A 174 1.05 21.68 -10.12
C PRO A 174 0.48 21.76 -8.71
N TRP A 175 1.30 21.48 -7.70
CA TRP A 175 0.89 21.60 -6.31
C TRP A 175 0.35 23.02 -6.12
N ARG A 176 -0.91 23.15 -5.65
CA ARG A 176 -1.76 24.36 -5.77
C ARG A 176 -1.14 25.68 -5.28
N ARG A 177 0.01 25.65 -4.60
CA ARG A 177 0.70 26.82 -4.04
C ARG A 177 2.02 27.18 -4.72
N ASP A 178 2.58 26.33 -5.57
CA ASP A 178 3.72 26.73 -6.42
C ASP A 178 3.27 27.73 -7.51
N SER A 179 1.96 27.89 -7.69
CA SER A 179 1.29 28.80 -8.63
C SER A 179 0.84 30.15 -8.03
N GLY A 180 1.49 30.63 -6.96
CA GLY A 180 1.59 32.07 -6.66
C GLY A 180 0.35 32.86 -6.23
N GLY A 181 -0.75 32.23 -5.81
CA GLY A 181 -1.96 32.94 -5.37
C GLY A 181 -2.04 33.16 -3.86
N LYS A 182 -1.70 34.37 -3.36
CA LYS A 182 -2.10 34.82 -2.02
C LYS A 182 -3.63 34.94 -1.98
N ARG A 183 -4.30 34.24 -1.06
CA ARG A 183 -5.67 34.58 -0.62
C ARG A 183 -5.62 34.81 0.88
N GLN A 184 -6.19 35.95 1.29
CA GLN A 184 -6.35 36.36 2.68
C GLN A 184 -7.30 35.38 3.38
N ASP A 185 -6.89 34.95 4.57
CA ASP A 185 -7.71 34.18 5.48
C ASP A 185 -8.77 35.12 6.09
N HIS A 186 -10.04 34.79 5.89
CA HIS A 186 -11.13 35.24 6.74
C HIS A 186 -11.61 34.00 7.48
N ASP A 187 -11.16 33.86 8.73
CA ASP A 187 -11.75 32.96 9.71
C ASP A 187 -12.81 33.75 10.48
N GLU A 188 -14.08 33.30 10.39
CA GLU A 188 -15.12 33.48 11.41
C GLU A 188 -15.49 32.10 11.96
#